data_AF-A0A9E1NFN4-F1
#
_entry.id   AF-A0A9E1NFN4-F1
#
_cell.length_a   1.000
_cell.length_b   1.000
_cell.length_c   1.000
_cell.angle_alpha   90.00
_cell.angle_beta   90.00
_cell.angle_gamma   90.00
#
_symmetry.space_group_name_H-M   'P 1'
#
loop_
_entity.id
_entity.type
_entity.pdbx_description
1 polymer ?
#
loop_
_entity_poly.entity_id
_entity_poly.type
_entity_poly.pdbx_seq_one_letter_code
_entity_poly.pdbx_strand_id
1 'polypeptide(L)'
;MGTYDKLLTQIISALSDSNIPFNGLCNLLTTFGFKERIRGDHHIFSKDGIDEILNIQPLGSKSKAYQVKQVRNIILKYKLNMGVNDE
;
A
#
# COMPACT_ATOMS: atom_id res chain seq x y z
N MET A 1 -13.77 -4.33 12.83
CA MET A 1 -13.16 -4.07 11.51
C MET A 1 -12.55 -2.70 11.53
N GLY A 2 -11.24 -2.64 11.72
CA GLY A 2 -10.51 -1.38 11.66
C GLY A 2 -10.66 -0.76 10.27
N THR A 3 -10.47 0.55 10.16
CA THR A 3 -10.53 1.29 8.88
C THR A 3 -9.60 0.68 7.81
N TYR A 4 -8.50 0.04 8.25
CA TYR A 4 -7.54 -0.65 7.39
C TYR A 4 -8.05 -1.95 6.76
N ASP A 5 -8.91 -2.72 7.45
CA ASP A 5 -9.45 -3.99 6.93
C ASP A 5 -10.30 -3.75 5.68
N LYS A 6 -11.07 -2.66 5.68
CA LYS A 6 -11.92 -2.26 4.53
C LYS A 6 -11.07 -1.87 3.33
N LEU A 7 -10.02 -1.07 3.57
CA LEU A 7 -9.12 -0.62 2.51
C LEU A 7 -8.33 -1.80 1.91
N LEU A 8 -7.82 -2.69 2.76
CA LEU A 8 -7.11 -3.90 2.33
C LEU A 8 -8.03 -4.79 1.49
N THR A 9 -9.27 -5.02 1.93
CA THR A 9 -10.27 -5.77 1.17
C THR A 9 -10.54 -5.12 -0.20
N GLN A 10 -10.67 -3.79 -0.25
CA GLN A 10 -10.88 -3.06 -1.49
C GLN A 10 -9.70 -3.23 -2.46
N ILE A 11 -8.46 -3.17 -1.97
CA ILE A 11 -7.24 -3.33 -2.78
C ILE A 11 -7.13 -4.76 -3.31
N ILE A 12 -7.34 -5.77 -2.45
CA ILE A 12 -7.26 -7.19 -2.82
C ILE A 12 -8.35 -7.56 -3.83
N SER A 13 -9.58 -7.06 -3.66
CA SER A 13 -10.69 -7.36 -4.56
C SER A 13 -10.53 -6.80 -5.97
N ALA A 14 -9.65 -5.81 -6.17
CA ALA A 14 -9.42 -5.12 -7.45
C ALA A 14 -10.64 -4.38 -8.03
N LEU A 15 -11.73 -4.25 -7.28
CA LEU A 15 -12.98 -3.66 -7.77
C LEU A 15 -12.94 -2.13 -7.88
N SER A 16 -11.95 -1.48 -7.29
CA SER A 16 -11.95 -0.01 -7.14
C SER A 16 -10.55 0.59 -7.10
N ASP A 17 -9.63 0.10 -7.94
CA ASP A 17 -8.24 0.55 -8.00
C ASP A 17 -8.10 2.07 -8.28
N SER A 18 -9.04 2.67 -9.04
CA SER A 18 -9.07 4.11 -9.31
C SER A 18 -9.66 4.96 -8.19
N ASN A 19 -10.16 4.32 -7.12
CA ASN A 19 -10.85 4.99 -6.02
C ASN A 19 -10.21 4.67 -4.65
N ILE A 20 -8.89 4.62 -4.61
CA ILE A 20 -8.11 4.46 -3.38
C ILE A 20 -7.51 5.81 -2.97
N PRO A 21 -7.80 6.33 -1.76
CA PRO A 21 -7.15 7.53 -1.25
C PRO A 21 -5.64 7.34 -1.16
N PHE A 22 -4.86 8.34 -1.57
CA PHE A 22 -3.39 8.25 -1.56
C PHE A 22 -2.84 8.03 -0.14
N ASN A 23 -3.24 8.88 0.79
CA ASN A 23 -2.83 8.76 2.19
C ASN A 23 -3.25 7.42 2.82
N GLY A 24 -4.39 6.86 2.39
CA GLY A 24 -4.82 5.54 2.82
C GLY A 24 -3.86 4.44 2.37
N LEU A 25 -3.39 4.51 1.12
CA LEU A 25 -2.41 3.56 0.57
C LEU A 25 -1.05 3.69 1.26
N CYS A 26 -0.57 4.91 1.50
CA CYS A 26 0.67 5.16 2.24
C CYS A 26 0.59 4.59 3.66
N ASN A 27 -0.47 4.91 4.40
CA ASN A 27 -0.65 4.41 5.77
C ASN A 27 -0.72 2.88 5.81
N LEU A 28 -1.36 2.25 4.82
CA LEU A 28 -1.41 0.79 4.71
C LEU A 28 0.00 0.19 4.56
N LEU A 29 0.84 0.76 3.68
CA LEU A 29 2.22 0.32 3.48
C LEU A 29 3.04 0.49 4.76
N THR A 30 2.91 1.62 5.46
CA THR A 30 3.58 1.86 6.74
C THR A 30 3.13 0.86 7.81
N THR A 31 1.84 0.53 7.89
CA THR A 31 1.31 -0.51 8.80
C THR A 31 1.87 -1.89 8.47
N PHE A 32 2.11 -2.19 7.19
CA PHE A 32 2.82 -3.41 6.80
C PHE A 32 4.33 -3.37 7.09
N GLY A 33 4.85 -2.30 7.70
CA GLY A 33 6.25 -2.17 8.09
C GLY A 33 7.19 -1.72 6.96
N PHE A 34 6.65 -1.12 5.89
CA PHE A 34 7.50 -0.46 4.91
C PHE A 34 8.07 0.84 5.47
N LYS A 35 9.33 1.10 5.18
CA LYS A 35 10.01 2.37 5.46
C LYS A 35 9.69 3.34 4.33
N GLU A 36 9.21 4.53 4.67
CA GLU A 36 8.87 5.59 3.72
C GLU A 36 10.00 6.62 3.60
N ARG A 37 10.31 7.00 2.36
CA ARG A 37 11.18 8.13 2.03
C ARG A 37 10.51 9.02 1.01
N ILE A 38 10.45 10.32 1.29
CA ILE A 38 9.80 11.30 0.41
C ILE A 38 10.85 12.08 -0.39
N ARG A 39 10.62 12.25 -1.69
CA ARG A 39 11.44 13.10 -2.59
C ARG A 39 10.52 13.88 -3.55
N GLY A 40 10.22 15.13 -3.20
CA GLY A 40 9.14 15.88 -3.86
C GLY A 40 7.81 15.18 -3.62
N ASP A 41 7.00 15.00 -4.66
CA ASP A 41 5.70 14.29 -4.55
C ASP A 41 5.83 12.76 -4.61
N HIS A 42 7.05 12.24 -4.74
CA HIS A 42 7.29 10.81 -4.79
C HIS A 42 7.50 10.24 -3.39
N HIS A 43 6.70 9.24 -3.05
CA HIS A 43 6.82 8.46 -1.82
C HIS A 43 7.39 7.09 -2.17
N ILE A 44 8.61 6.85 -1.70
CA ILE A 44 9.36 5.63 -1.95
C ILE A 44 9.22 4.72 -0.73
N PHE A 45 8.77 3.49 -0.93
CA PHE A 45 8.59 2.49 0.12
C PHE A 45 9.47 1.27 -0.14
N SER A 46 10.16 0.83 0.91
CA SER A 46 10.98 -0.38 0.91
C SER A 46 10.82 -1.11 2.24
N LYS A 47 10.89 -2.44 2.24
CA LYS A 47 10.81 -3.27 3.46
C LYS A 47 11.85 -4.38 3.39
N ASP A 48 12.54 -4.64 4.49
CA ASP A 48 13.47 -5.76 4.59
C ASP A 48 12.72 -7.08 4.37
N GLY A 49 13.22 -7.94 3.47
CA GLY A 49 12.54 -9.18 3.06
C GLY A 49 11.53 -9.03 1.90
N ILE A 50 11.39 -7.83 1.32
CA ILE A 50 10.65 -7.57 0.08
C ILE A 50 11.60 -6.95 -0.94
N ASP A 51 11.75 -7.59 -2.09
CA ASP A 51 12.72 -7.18 -3.11
C ASP A 51 12.27 -5.92 -3.86
N GLU A 52 10.95 -5.73 -4.00
CA GLU A 52 10.37 -4.62 -4.74
C GLU A 52 10.37 -3.32 -3.94
N ILE A 53 10.95 -2.28 -4.54
CA ILE A 53 10.81 -0.90 -4.09
C ILE A 53 9.61 -0.29 -4.79
N LEU A 54 8.66 0.22 -4.00
CA LEU A 54 7.51 0.97 -4.51
C LEU A 54 7.88 2.45 -4.60
N ASN A 55 7.56 3.10 -5.72
CA ASN A 55 7.65 4.55 -5.88
C ASN A 55 6.28 5.07 -6.30
N ILE A 56 5.52 5.54 -5.31
CA ILE A 56 4.14 5.98 -5.51
C ILE A 56 4.05 7.51 -5.52
N GLN A 57 3.07 8.05 -6.23
CA GLN A 57 2.87 9.49 -6.39
C GLN A 57 1.38 9.79 -6.36
N PRO A 58 0.93 10.84 -5.66
CA PRO A 58 -0.47 11.21 -5.64
C PRO A 58 -0.98 11.59 -7.04
N LEU A 59 -2.28 11.36 -7.24
CA LEU A 59 -3.10 11.96 -8.29
C LEU A 59 -4.19 12.77 -7.59
N GLY A 60 -3.86 14.02 -7.23
CA GLY A 60 -4.69 14.82 -6.31
C GLY A 60 -4.80 14.11 -4.96
N SER A 61 -6.02 13.83 -4.49
CA SER A 61 -6.26 13.10 -3.24
C SER A 61 -6.24 11.56 -3.38
N LYS A 62 -6.10 11.03 -4.60
CA LYS A 62 -6.20 9.60 -4.90
C LYS A 62 -4.86 9.00 -5.33
N SER A 63 -4.78 7.68 -5.25
CA SER A 63 -3.69 6.89 -5.83
C SER A 63 -3.93 6.66 -7.32
N LYS A 64 -2.84 6.52 -8.08
CA LYS A 64 -2.95 6.06 -9.47
C LYS A 64 -3.30 4.57 -9.49
N ALA A 65 -4.27 4.17 -10.32
CA ALA A 65 -4.79 2.80 -10.33
C ALA A 65 -3.70 1.73 -10.55
N TYR A 66 -2.70 2.02 -11.39
CA TYR A 66 -1.58 1.09 -11.60
C TYR A 66 -0.69 0.94 -10.36
N GLN A 67 -0.55 1.97 -9.52
CA GLN A 67 0.20 1.91 -8.27
C GLN A 67 -0.54 1.06 -7.25
N VAL A 68 -1.87 1.18 -7.20
CA VAL A 68 -2.71 0.30 -6.38
C VAL A 68 -2.53 -1.16 -6.81
N LYS A 69 -2.53 -1.43 -8.13
CA LYS A 69 -2.26 -2.77 -8.67
C LYS A 69 -0.86 -3.27 -8.29
N GLN A 70 0.17 -2.42 -8.32
CA GLN A 70 1.52 -2.78 -7.89
C GLN A 70 1.54 -3.16 -6.41
N VAL A 71 0.91 -2.36 -5.54
CA VAL A 71 0.79 -2.67 -4.12
C VAL A 71 0.05 -3.98 -3.89
N ARG A 72 -1.10 -4.21 -4.56
CA ARG A 72 -1.84 -5.48 -4.50
C ARG A 72 -0.93 -6.66 -4.84
N ASN A 73 -0.17 -6.56 -5.92
CA ASN A 73 0.69 -7.66 -6.37
C ASN A 73 1.75 -8.02 -5.32
N ILE A 74 2.34 -7.03 -4.65
CA ILE A 74 3.30 -7.26 -3.56
C ILE A 74 2.59 -7.90 -2.35
N ILE A 75 1.43 -7.40 -1.96
CA ILE A 75 0.63 -7.99 -0.86
C ILE A 75 0.35 -9.46 -1.13
N LEU A 76 -0.06 -9.81 -2.35
CA LEU A 76 -0.35 -11.20 -2.72
C LEU A 76 0.91 -12.06 -2.82
N LYS A 77 2.00 -11.53 -3.41
CA LYS A 77 3.27 -12.24 -3.59
C LYS A 77 3.90 -12.61 -2.24
N TYR A 78 3.94 -11.67 -1.31
CA TYR A 78 4.57 -11.85 0.01
C TYR A 78 3.57 -12.23 1.11
N LYS A 79 2.30 -12.48 0.75
CA LYS A 79 1.20 -12.81 1.67
C LYS A 79 1.14 -11.86 2.86
N LEU A 80 1.27 -10.56 2.60
CA LEU A 80 1.24 -9.54 3.64
C LEU A 80 -0.14 -9.52 4.28
N ASN A 81 -0.17 -9.81 5.58
CA ASN A 81 -1.38 -9.73 6.38
C ASN A 81 -1.18 -8.70 7.49
N MET A 82 -2.29 -8.17 8.01
CA MET A 82 -2.26 -7.42 9.27
C MET A 82 -2.23 -8.44 10.40
N GLY A 83 -1.07 -9.07 10.60
CA GLY A 83 -0.84 -9.94 11.74
C GLY A 83 -0.94 -9.11 13.02
N VAL A 84 -1.75 -9.59 13.96
CA VAL A 84 -1.56 -9.30 15.39
C VAL A 84 -0.09 -9.59 15.68
N ASN A 85 0.61 -8.63 16.27
CA ASN A 85 2.02 -8.77 16.62
C ASN A 85 2.27 -10.15 17.24
N ASP A 86 2.99 -11.02 16.52
CA ASP A 86 3.66 -12.16 17.14
C ASP A 86 4.91 -11.59 17.81
N GLU A 87 4.72 -11.04 19.01
CA GLU A 87 5.72 -10.98 20.08
C GLU A 87 5.26 -11.89 21.23
#